data_AF-A0A158KUH5-F1
#
_entry.id   AF-A0A158KUH5-F1
#
_cell.length_a   1.000
_cell.length_b   1.000
_cell.length_c   1.000
_cell.angle_alpha   90.00
_cell.angle_beta   90.00
_cell.angle_gamma   90.00
#
_symmetry.space_group_name_H-M   'P 1'
#
loop_
_entity.id
_entity.type
_entity.pdbx_description
1 polymer ?
#
loop_
_entity_poly.entity_id
_entity_poly.type
_entity_poly.pdbx_seq_one_letter_code
_entity_poly.pdbx_strand_id
1 'polypeptide(L)'
;MDFQLDLGIDGDDEQFLCRRSQIVFATRIGNLLPPVDDVSTTLDAAAQITHDTIRAKRLGFGAKLCIHPRQVAVVNAAFIPGELGVEWARRVVEGATASQGAAVAVDGRMVDRPVI
;
A
#
# COMPACT_ATOMS: atom_id res chain seq x y z
N MET A 1 15.87 -3.44 -8.70
CA MET A 1 16.84 -3.86 -9.75
C MET A 1 18.14 -4.38 -9.15
N ASP A 2 18.84 -3.60 -8.32
CA ASP A 2 20.13 -4.03 -7.76
C ASP A 2 20.01 -5.29 -6.90
N PHE A 3 19.01 -5.33 -6.01
CA PHE A 3 18.73 -6.51 -5.19
C PHE A 3 18.43 -7.77 -6.02
N GLN A 4 17.82 -7.60 -7.19
CA GLN A 4 17.54 -8.69 -8.11
C GLN A 4 18.83 -9.25 -8.69
N LEU A 5 19.70 -8.36 -9.20
CA LEU A 5 20.98 -8.70 -9.81
C LEU A 5 21.94 -9.34 -8.80
N ASP A 6 22.00 -8.76 -7.59
CA ASP A 6 22.86 -9.23 -6.50
C ASP A 6 22.53 -10.68 -6.09
N LEU A 7 21.24 -11.02 -6.05
CA LEU A 7 20.78 -12.34 -5.65
C LEU A 7 20.52 -13.31 -6.82
N GLY A 8 20.74 -12.87 -8.06
CA GLY A 8 20.46 -13.67 -9.26
C GLY A 8 18.98 -14.08 -9.39
N ILE A 9 18.06 -13.23 -8.94
CA ILE A 9 16.62 -13.49 -9.01
C ILE A 9 16.12 -13.19 -10.43
N ASP A 10 15.30 -14.09 -10.96
CA ASP A 10 14.57 -13.86 -12.22
C ASP A 10 13.09 -13.51 -11.92
N GLY A 11 12.61 -12.42 -12.51
CA GLY A 11 11.31 -11.83 -12.22
C GLY A 11 11.29 -10.77 -11.11
N ASP A 12 10.14 -10.10 -10.94
CA ASP A 12 9.98 -8.93 -10.07
C ASP A 12 8.67 -8.90 -9.27
N ASP A 13 7.99 -10.05 -9.13
CA ASP A 13 6.69 -10.17 -8.48
C ASP A 13 6.73 -11.05 -7.23
N GLU A 14 6.22 -12.28 -7.31
CA GLU A 14 6.15 -13.21 -6.19
C GLU A 14 7.53 -13.51 -5.58
N GLN A 15 8.58 -13.47 -6.40
CA GLN A 15 9.97 -13.69 -5.99
C GLN A 15 10.42 -12.69 -4.92
N PHE A 16 9.87 -11.47 -4.92
CA PHE A 16 10.19 -10.46 -3.93
C PHE A 16 9.21 -10.42 -2.76
N LEU A 17 8.09 -11.16 -2.81
CA LEU A 17 7.02 -11.06 -1.81
C LEU A 17 7.54 -11.25 -0.38
N CYS A 18 8.32 -12.31 -0.14
CA CYS A 18 8.88 -12.60 1.18
C CYS A 18 9.73 -11.42 1.67
N ARG A 19 10.64 -10.90 0.83
CA ARG A 19 11.55 -9.83 1.24
C ARG A 19 10.84 -8.51 1.44
N ARG A 20 9.89 -8.17 0.57
CA ARG A 20 9.09 -6.95 0.66
C ARG A 20 8.24 -6.94 1.95
N SER A 21 7.64 -8.07 2.30
CA SER A 21 6.91 -8.22 3.57
C SER A 21 7.83 -8.05 4.78
N GLN A 22 9.05 -8.59 4.75
CA GLN A 22 10.03 -8.39 5.82
C GLN A 22 10.37 -6.92 6.04
N ILE A 23 10.48 -6.13 4.97
CA ILE A 23 10.76 -4.68 5.06
C ILE A 23 9.59 -3.97 5.76
N VAL A 24 8.35 -4.27 5.37
CA VAL A 24 7.14 -3.68 5.99
C VAL A 24 7.05 -4.05 7.48
N PHE A 25 7.34 -5.30 7.84
CA PHE A 25 7.37 -5.70 9.25
C PHE A 25 8.48 -4.99 10.01
N ALA A 26 9.67 -4.87 9.43
CA ALA A 26 10.80 -4.20 10.06
C ALA A 26 10.50 -2.72 10.36
N THR A 27 9.88 -1.98 9.42
CA THR A 27 9.50 -0.58 9.67
C THR A 27 8.44 -0.49 10.76
N ARG A 28 7.44 -1.38 10.76
CA ARG A 28 6.38 -1.36 11.77
C ARG A 28 6.91 -1.69 13.16
N ILE A 29 7.75 -2.72 13.29
CA ILE A 29 8.40 -3.10 14.55
C ILE A 29 9.33 -1.98 15.04
N GLY A 30 10.04 -1.34 14.12
CA GLY A 30 10.93 -0.21 14.41
C GLY A 30 10.21 1.12 14.68
N ASN A 31 8.87 1.16 14.65
CA ASN A 31 8.08 2.38 14.74
C ASN A 31 8.53 3.47 13.75
N LEU A 32 8.88 3.06 12.53
CA LEU A 32 9.26 3.92 11.42
C LEU A 32 8.07 4.19 10.50
N LEU A 33 8.23 5.18 9.62
CA LEU A 33 7.27 5.40 8.53
C LEU A 33 7.18 4.15 7.62
N PRO A 34 6.04 3.95 6.95
CA PRO A 34 5.91 2.90 5.94
C PRO A 34 7.05 2.98 4.90
N PRO A 35 7.57 1.84 4.43
CA PRO A 35 8.70 1.84 3.52
C PRO A 35 8.33 2.42 2.16
N VAL A 36 9.35 2.87 1.44
CA VAL A 36 9.27 3.35 0.06
C VAL A 36 9.57 2.19 -0.88
N ASP A 37 8.72 1.99 -1.88
CA ASP A 37 8.86 0.96 -2.90
C ASP A 37 9.90 1.33 -3.97
N ASP A 38 10.46 0.31 -4.63
CA ASP A 38 11.45 0.45 -5.71
C ASP A 38 10.86 1.14 -6.97
N VAL A 39 11.71 1.45 -7.94
CA VAL A 39 11.35 2.11 -9.20
C VAL A 39 10.61 1.15 -10.14
N SER A 40 9.69 1.69 -10.95
CA SER A 40 9.30 1.01 -12.19
C SER A 40 10.23 1.50 -13.31
N THR A 41 10.91 0.57 -13.98
CA THR A 41 11.91 0.88 -15.03
C THR A 41 11.27 1.37 -16.33
N THR A 42 9.98 1.15 -16.49
CA THR A 42 9.19 1.64 -17.62
C THR A 42 8.85 3.12 -17.44
N LEU A 43 9.24 3.93 -18.42
CA LEU A 43 9.06 5.39 -18.37
C LEU A 43 7.65 5.84 -18.79
N ASP A 44 7.07 5.18 -19.79
CA ASP A 44 5.80 5.57 -20.41
C ASP A 44 4.78 4.42 -20.42
N ALA A 45 4.59 3.79 -19.25
CA ALA A 45 3.66 2.69 -19.07
C ALA A 45 2.76 2.94 -17.85
N ALA A 46 1.87 3.94 -17.94
CA ALA A 46 1.02 4.37 -16.81
C ALA A 46 0.22 3.21 -16.19
N ALA A 47 -0.27 2.27 -16.99
CA ALA A 47 -0.98 1.09 -16.51
C ALA A 47 -0.08 0.17 -15.66
N GLN A 48 1.16 -0.09 -16.13
CA GLN A 48 2.13 -0.90 -15.38
C GLN A 48 2.54 -0.19 -14.08
N ILE A 49 2.83 1.11 -14.13
CA ILE A 49 3.21 1.90 -12.95
C ILE A 49 2.07 1.88 -11.93
N THR A 50 0.82 2.02 -12.37
CA THR A 50 -0.36 1.91 -11.51
C THR A 50 -0.43 0.54 -10.85
N HIS A 51 -0.28 -0.53 -11.64
CA HIS A 51 -0.30 -1.90 -11.16
C HIS A 51 0.78 -2.14 -10.07
N ASP A 52 2.02 -1.77 -10.36
CA ASP A 52 3.15 -1.92 -9.43
C ASP A 52 2.92 -1.14 -8.13
N THR A 53 2.39 0.08 -8.25
CA THR A 53 2.09 0.95 -7.11
C THR A 53 0.98 0.37 -6.23
N ILE A 54 -0.09 -0.16 -6.85
CA ILE A 54 -1.18 -0.82 -6.12
C ILE A 54 -0.66 -2.07 -5.41
N ARG A 55 0.20 -2.86 -6.05
CA ARG A 55 0.84 -4.03 -5.44
C ARG A 55 1.65 -3.63 -4.21
N ALA A 56 2.45 -2.57 -4.30
CA ALA A 56 3.21 -2.04 -3.17
C ALA A 56 2.32 -1.55 -2.03
N LYS A 57 1.29 -0.75 -2.34
CA LYS A 57 0.30 -0.26 -1.39
C LYS A 57 -0.39 -1.40 -0.64
N ARG A 58 -0.78 -2.47 -1.34
CA ARG A 58 -1.41 -3.66 -0.74
C ARG A 58 -0.50 -4.41 0.24
N LEU A 59 0.82 -4.34 0.04
CA LEU A 59 1.80 -4.93 0.96
C LEU A 59 2.07 -4.05 2.19
N GLY A 60 1.65 -2.78 2.20
CA GLY A 60 1.89 -1.84 3.30
C GLY A 60 3.02 -0.84 3.05
N PHE A 61 3.48 -0.68 1.80
CA PHE A 61 4.36 0.43 1.43
C PHE A 61 3.57 1.75 1.40
N GLY A 62 4.21 2.84 1.79
CA GLY A 62 3.58 4.18 1.84
C GLY A 62 3.93 5.11 0.69
N ALA A 63 4.93 4.76 -0.12
CA ALA A 63 5.37 5.55 -1.27
C ALA A 63 6.07 4.65 -2.29
N LYS A 64 6.39 5.20 -3.46
CA LYS A 64 7.15 4.55 -4.54
C LYS A 64 8.14 5.54 -5.15
N LEU A 65 9.36 5.09 -5.42
CA LEU A 65 10.37 5.89 -6.10
C LEU A 65 9.94 6.19 -7.56
N CYS A 66 10.10 7.44 -7.98
CA CYS A 66 9.87 7.88 -9.35
C CYS A 66 11.21 8.28 -9.99
N ILE A 67 11.52 7.69 -11.15
CA ILE A 67 12.72 8.02 -11.94
C ILE A 67 12.45 9.04 -13.04
N HIS A 68 11.17 9.41 -13.24
CA HIS A 68 10.78 10.39 -14.24
C HIS A 68 9.55 11.20 -13.77
N PRO A 69 9.47 12.53 -14.04
CA PRO A 69 8.34 13.37 -13.61
C PRO A 69 6.95 12.86 -14.04
N ARG A 70 6.86 12.19 -15.20
CA ARG A 70 5.61 11.58 -15.70
C ARG A 70 5.03 10.50 -14.78
N GLN A 71 5.86 9.89 -13.92
CA GLN A 71 5.40 8.84 -13.00
C GLN A 71 4.70 9.42 -11.76
N VAL A 72 5.01 10.67 -11.40
CA VAL A 72 4.56 11.29 -10.13
C VAL A 72 3.04 11.34 -10.01
N ALA A 73 2.35 11.82 -11.05
CA ALA A 73 0.89 11.94 -11.02
C ALA A 73 0.20 10.57 -10.88
N VAL A 74 0.70 9.55 -11.60
CA VAL A 74 0.14 8.19 -11.58
C VAL A 74 0.39 7.51 -10.23
N VAL A 75 1.60 7.63 -9.69
CA VAL A 75 1.95 7.08 -8.37
C VAL A 75 1.09 7.73 -7.27
N ASN A 76 0.97 9.06 -7.27
CA ASN A 76 0.14 9.77 -6.30
C ASN A 76 -1.33 9.32 -6.38
N ALA A 77 -1.89 9.23 -7.59
CA ALA A 77 -3.27 8.78 -7.78
C ALA A 77 -3.51 7.36 -7.24
N ALA A 78 -2.56 6.44 -7.39
CA ALA A 78 -2.69 5.07 -6.88
C ALA A 78 -2.60 4.99 -5.34
N PHE A 79 -1.85 5.89 -4.69
CA PHE A 79 -1.79 5.97 -3.23
C PHE A 79 -3.02 6.63 -2.60
N ILE A 80 -3.67 7.56 -3.29
CA ILE A 80 -4.90 8.21 -2.81
C ILE A 80 -6.03 7.17 -2.66
N PRO A 81 -6.73 7.11 -1.50
CA PRO A 81 -7.94 6.30 -1.37
C PRO A 81 -9.05 6.82 -2.30
N GLY A 82 -9.76 5.92 -2.98
CA GLY A 82 -10.94 6.30 -3.76
C GLY A 82 -12.09 6.78 -2.87
N GLU A 83 -13.03 7.54 -3.44
CA GLU A 83 -14.17 8.14 -2.71
C GLU A 83 -14.96 7.09 -1.91
N LEU A 84 -15.29 5.95 -2.53
CA LEU A 84 -15.95 4.82 -1.87
C LEU A 84 -15.21 4.32 -0.62
N GLY A 85 -13.87 4.31 -0.66
CA GLY A 85 -13.05 3.91 0.48
C GLY A 85 -13.09 4.94 1.61
N VAL A 86 -13.09 6.23 1.26
CA VAL A 86 -13.21 7.34 2.23
C VAL A 86 -14.61 7.35 2.87
N GLU A 87 -15.66 7.16 2.09
CA GLU A 87 -17.03 7.08 2.59
C GLU A 87 -17.24 5.90 3.54
N TRP A 88 -16.71 4.73 3.18
CA TRP A 88 -16.75 3.56 4.05
C TRP A 88 -15.98 3.80 5.36
N ALA A 89 -14.78 4.38 5.28
CA ALA A 89 -13.99 4.74 6.46
C ALA A 89 -14.74 5.73 7.37
N ARG A 90 -15.48 6.70 6.81
CA ARG A 90 -16.34 7.61 7.60
C ARG A 90 -17.43 6.85 8.34
N ARG A 91 -18.16 5.94 7.67
CA ARG A 91 -19.20 5.11 8.30
C ARG A 91 -18.64 4.22 9.41
N VAL A 92 -17.44 3.67 9.21
CA VAL A 92 -16.71 2.90 10.23
C VAL A 92 -16.45 3.73 11.48
N VAL A 93 -15.92 4.94 11.33
CA VAL A 93 -15.64 5.86 12.45
C VAL A 93 -16.92 6.30 13.15
N GLU A 94 -17.99 6.60 12.41
CA GLU A 94 -19.30 6.94 12.96
C GLU A 94 -19.89 5.80 13.79
N GLY A 95 -19.90 4.58 13.24
CA GLY A 95 -20.41 3.39 13.91
C GLY A 95 -19.64 3.08 15.20
N ALA A 96 -18.31 3.18 15.16
CA ALA A 96 -17.45 2.98 16.31
C ALA A 96 -17.65 4.02 17.43
N THR A 97 -17.88 5.27 17.04
CA THR A 97 -18.16 6.36 17.99
C THR A 97 -19.50 6.15 18.67
N ALA A 98 -20.53 5.75 17.91
CA ALA A 98 -21.86 5.47 18.45
C ALA A 98 -21.89 4.28 19.41
N SER A 99 -21.03 3.28 19.21
CA SER A 99 -20.94 2.09 20.06
C SER A 99 -20.02 2.25 21.28
N GLN A 100 -19.43 3.43 21.47
CA GLN A 100 -18.42 3.68 22.51
C GLN A 100 -17.24 2.70 22.44
N GLY A 101 -16.84 2.32 21.21
CA GLY A 101 -15.72 1.41 20.97
C GLY A 101 -16.07 -0.08 21.12
N ALA A 102 -17.34 -0.45 21.28
CA ALA A 102 -17.78 -1.83 21.12
C ALA A 102 -17.79 -2.25 19.64
N ALA A 103 -17.65 -3.56 19.39
CA ALA A 103 -17.73 -4.09 18.04
C ALA A 103 -19.09 -3.79 17.39
N VAL A 104 -19.07 -3.30 16.14
CA VAL A 104 -20.27 -2.94 15.36
C VAL A 104 -20.30 -3.61 14.00
N ALA A 105 -21.50 -3.78 13.45
CA ALA A 105 -21.66 -4.19 12.07
C ALA A 105 -21.80 -2.94 11.18
N VAL A 106 -20.91 -2.81 10.18
CA VAL A 106 -21.00 -1.79 9.11
C VAL A 106 -21.02 -2.51 7.78
N ASP A 107 -22.05 -2.30 6.98
CA ASP A 107 -22.24 -2.95 5.66
C ASP A 107 -22.08 -4.49 5.72
N GLY A 108 -22.59 -5.11 6.78
CA GLY A 108 -22.53 -6.56 7.01
C GLY A 108 -21.16 -7.09 7.46
N ARG A 109 -20.20 -6.21 7.78
CA ARG A 109 -18.88 -6.58 8.29
C ARG A 109 -18.69 -6.13 9.73
N MET A 110 -18.02 -6.97 10.53
CA MET A 110 -17.63 -6.62 11.89
C MET A 110 -16.49 -5.61 11.88
N VAL A 111 -16.66 -4.53 12.64
CA VAL A 111 -15.70 -3.45 12.86
C VAL A 111 -15.42 -3.39 14.36
N ASP A 112 -14.13 -3.37 14.71
CA ASP A 112 -13.63 -3.25 16.09
C ASP A 112 -12.32 -2.44 16.05
N ARG A 113 -11.69 -2.19 17.20
CA ARG A 113 -10.47 -1.38 17.37
C ARG A 113 -9.34 -1.58 16.34
N PRO A 114 -9.01 -2.78 15.81
CA PRO A 114 -7.98 -2.89 14.78
C PRO A 114 -8.41 -2.37 13.39
N VAL A 115 -9.70 -2.12 13.19
CA VAL A 115 -10.29 -1.56 11.95
C VAL A 115 -10.47 -0.04 12.05
N ILE A 116 -10.42 0.53 13.26
CA ILE A 116 -10.63 1.95 13.58
C ILE A 116 -9.29 2.68 13.77
#